data_AF-A0A2E9GLB1-F1
#
_entry.id   AF-A0A2E9GLB1-F1
#
_cell.length_a   1.000
_cell.length_b   1.000
_cell.length_c   1.000
_cell.angle_alpha   90.00
_cell.angle_beta   90.00
_cell.angle_gamma   90.00
#
_symmetry.space_group_name_H-M   'P 1'
#
loop_
_entity.id
_entity.type
_entity.pdbx_description
1 polymer ?
#
loop_
_entity_poly.entity_id
_entity_poly.type
_entity_poly.pdbx_seq_one_letter_code
_entity_poly.pdbx_strand_id
1 'polypeptide(L)'
;MEAVWLFGLLLPLAAAAEETLEWDQARVTALAGELHDSVKDLRSEMRSQPRDIGSMRASAYYRLLDNLRLIGRESRYLHEALKSGASREETLPSYTRIARLRRDCAEEMRRQFLGTVALERIDRAQSTVKQMDAYCGLESKRSDHESVLDR
;
A
#
# COMPACT_ATOMS: atom_id res chain seq x y z
N MET A 1 43.77 -15.69 38.62
CA MET A 1 42.63 -14.83 39.02
C MET A 1 42.27 -14.01 37.80
N GLU A 2 41.30 -14.47 37.02
CA GLU A 2 40.94 -13.84 35.74
C GLU A 2 39.84 -12.81 35.96
N ALA A 3 40.09 -11.57 35.50
CA ALA A 3 39.11 -10.50 35.50
C ALA A 3 38.28 -10.59 34.22
N VAL A 4 37.04 -11.03 34.36
CA VAL A 4 36.04 -11.10 33.29
C VAL A 4 35.53 -9.68 33.01
N TRP A 5 35.88 -9.14 31.85
CA TRP A 5 35.31 -7.90 31.33
C TRP A 5 33.93 -8.19 30.72
N LEU A 6 32.86 -7.79 31.41
CA LEU A 6 31.50 -7.75 30.87
C LEU A 6 31.38 -6.59 29.88
N PHE A 7 31.57 -6.88 28.59
CA PHE A 7 31.18 -5.98 27.50
C PHE A 7 29.64 -5.94 27.43
N GLY A 8 29.05 -4.86 27.92
CA GLY A 8 27.63 -4.55 27.75
C GLY A 8 27.33 -4.37 26.27
N LEU A 9 26.56 -5.31 25.71
CA LEU A 9 26.04 -5.20 24.35
C LEU A 9 24.82 -4.27 24.38
N LEU A 10 25.10 -2.96 24.27
CA LEU A 10 24.08 -1.95 24.00
C LEU A 10 23.71 -2.07 22.52
N LEU A 11 22.65 -2.81 22.20
CA LEU A 11 22.06 -2.84 20.86
C LEU A 11 21.45 -1.46 20.57
N PRO A 12 21.95 -0.69 19.57
CA PRO A 12 21.21 0.46 19.10
C PRO A 12 20.02 -0.08 18.30
N LEU A 13 18.83 0.05 18.88
CA LEU A 13 17.58 -0.09 18.15
C LEU A 13 17.54 1.07 17.16
N ALA A 14 18.05 0.84 15.95
CA ALA A 14 17.88 1.76 14.84
C ALA A 14 16.39 1.79 14.49
N ALA A 15 15.66 2.69 15.15
CA ALA A 15 14.36 3.13 14.70
C ALA A 15 14.56 3.75 13.32
N ALA A 16 14.21 3.00 12.27
CA ALA A 16 14.09 3.54 10.93
C ALA A 16 12.92 4.52 10.94
N ALA A 17 13.18 5.77 11.32
CA ALA A 17 12.28 6.87 11.05
C ALA A 17 12.27 7.03 9.52
N GLU A 18 11.23 6.49 8.87
CA GLU A 18 11.03 6.64 7.43
C GLU A 18 10.80 8.14 7.16
N GLU A 19 11.83 8.77 6.62
CA GLU A 19 11.93 10.22 6.41
C GLU A 19 10.76 10.66 5.50
N THR A 20 9.88 11.52 6.02
CA THR A 20 8.79 12.06 5.19
C THR A 20 9.40 12.95 4.13
N LEU A 21 9.24 12.57 2.86
CA LEU A 21 9.77 13.34 1.74
C LEU A 21 8.99 14.64 1.57
N GLU A 22 9.67 15.67 1.09
CA GLU A 22 9.02 16.92 0.71
C GLU A 22 7.98 16.65 -0.40
N TRP A 23 6.88 17.39 -0.37
CA TRP A 23 5.78 17.19 -1.31
C TRP A 23 6.20 17.52 -2.75
N ASP A 24 6.28 16.49 -3.60
CA ASP A 24 6.52 16.63 -5.04
C ASP A 24 5.24 16.28 -5.82
N GLN A 25 4.51 17.32 -6.25
CA GLN A 25 3.26 17.17 -7.01
C GLN A 25 3.45 16.32 -8.27
N ALA A 26 4.52 16.55 -9.02
CA ALA A 26 4.73 15.89 -10.30
C ALA A 26 5.01 14.40 -10.10
N ARG A 27 5.86 14.07 -9.13
CA ARG A 27 6.17 12.69 -8.77
C ARG A 27 4.94 11.94 -8.27
N VAL A 28 4.19 12.57 -7.38
CA VAL A 28 3.01 11.97 -6.76
C VAL A 28 1.88 11.79 -7.77
N THR A 29 1.74 12.71 -8.74
CA THR A 29 0.85 12.57 -9.90
C THR A 29 1.21 11.36 -10.75
N ALA A 30 2.49 11.21 -11.08
CA ALA A 30 2.97 10.07 -11.87
C ALA A 30 2.69 8.73 -11.18
N LEU A 31 2.97 8.64 -9.87
CA LEU A 31 2.69 7.44 -9.07
C LEU A 31 1.19 7.10 -9.02
N ALA A 32 0.32 8.10 -8.91
CA ALA A 32 -1.13 7.89 -8.95
C ALA A 32 -1.60 7.33 -10.30
N GLY A 33 -1.01 7.81 -11.40
CA GLY A 33 -1.23 7.27 -12.75
C GLY A 33 -0.76 5.81 -12.89
N GLU A 34 0.48 5.52 -12.48
CA GLU A 34 1.04 4.16 -12.51
C GLU A 34 0.22 3.17 -11.68
N LEU A 35 -0.27 3.60 -10.52
CA LEU A 35 -1.15 2.80 -9.67
C LEU A 35 -2.48 2.50 -10.38
N HIS A 36 -3.09 3.51 -11.01
CA HIS A 36 -4.34 3.34 -11.74
C HIS A 36 -4.21 2.29 -12.84
N ASP A 37 -3.17 2.42 -13.67
CA ASP A 37 -2.94 1.52 -14.80
C ASP A 37 -2.61 0.10 -14.31
N SER A 38 -1.75 -0.04 -13.30
CA SER A 38 -1.39 -1.34 -12.73
C SER A 38 -2.61 -2.08 -12.17
N VAL A 39 -3.50 -1.38 -11.46
CA VAL A 39 -4.71 -1.98 -10.87
C VAL A 39 -5.74 -2.32 -11.93
N LYS A 40 -5.87 -1.47 -12.96
CA LYS A 40 -6.75 -1.72 -14.12
C LYS A 40 -6.31 -2.99 -14.86
N ASP A 41 -5.02 -3.13 -15.13
CA ASP A 41 -4.45 -4.28 -15.82
C ASP A 41 -4.62 -5.56 -15.00
N LEU A 42 -4.25 -5.53 -13.71
CA LEU A 42 -4.43 -6.67 -12.80
C LEU A 42 -5.90 -7.12 -12.75
N ARG A 43 -6.83 -6.18 -12.64
CA ARG A 43 -8.27 -6.50 -12.63
C ARG A 43 -8.72 -7.09 -13.97
N SER A 44 -8.22 -6.60 -15.09
CA SER A 44 -8.55 -7.13 -16.42
C SER A 44 -8.06 -8.58 -16.56
N GLU A 45 -6.82 -8.82 -16.16
CA GLU A 45 -6.18 -10.14 -16.19
C GLU A 45 -6.94 -11.15 -15.32
N MET A 46 -7.21 -10.81 -14.05
CA MET A 46 -7.99 -11.67 -13.16
C MET A 46 -9.34 -12.08 -13.76
N ARG A 47 -10.04 -11.14 -14.43
CA ARG A 47 -11.33 -11.43 -15.08
C ARG A 47 -11.22 -12.33 -16.30
N SER A 48 -10.05 -12.38 -16.94
CA SER A 48 -9.77 -13.22 -18.10
C SER A 48 -9.38 -14.66 -17.73
N GLN A 49 -9.01 -14.92 -16.46
CA GLN A 49 -8.65 -16.27 -16.02
C GLN A 49 -9.87 -17.22 -16.03
N PRO A 50 -9.69 -18.50 -16.39
CA PRO A 50 -10.74 -19.51 -16.35
C PRO A 50 -11.36 -19.60 -14.94
N ARG A 51 -12.69 -19.57 -14.88
CA ARG A 51 -13.43 -19.55 -13.61
C ARG A 51 -13.69 -20.97 -13.11
N ASP A 52 -12.63 -21.69 -12.77
CA ASP A 52 -12.74 -22.94 -12.00
C ASP A 52 -12.39 -22.67 -10.54
N ILE A 53 -13.19 -21.80 -9.91
CA ILE A 53 -13.00 -21.40 -8.53
C ILE A 53 -14.07 -22.11 -7.71
N GLY A 54 -13.66 -23.07 -6.89
CA GLY A 54 -14.56 -23.75 -5.96
C GLY A 54 -15.36 -22.76 -5.10
N SER A 55 -16.59 -23.11 -4.73
CA SER A 55 -17.55 -22.24 -4.04
C SER A 55 -16.99 -21.53 -2.80
N MET A 56 -16.12 -22.19 -2.05
CA MET A 56 -15.44 -21.62 -0.87
C MET A 56 -14.52 -20.44 -1.20
N ARG A 57 -13.91 -20.40 -2.40
CA ARG A 57 -12.98 -19.35 -2.84
C ARG A 57 -13.66 -18.26 -3.66
N ALA A 58 -14.87 -18.51 -4.16
CA ALA A 58 -15.61 -17.56 -4.97
C ALA A 58 -15.86 -16.22 -4.24
N SER A 59 -16.19 -16.26 -2.94
CA SER A 59 -16.45 -15.02 -2.17
C SER A 59 -15.20 -14.14 -2.08
N ALA A 60 -14.05 -14.71 -1.70
CA ALA A 60 -12.80 -13.96 -1.59
C ALA A 60 -12.33 -13.42 -2.95
N TYR A 61 -12.59 -14.14 -4.04
CA TYR A 61 -12.26 -13.69 -5.39
C TYR A 61 -13.07 -12.46 -5.79
N TYR A 62 -14.39 -12.48 -5.55
CA TYR A 62 -15.24 -11.32 -5.87
C TYR A 62 -14.96 -10.11 -4.97
N ARG A 63 -14.61 -10.32 -3.69
CA ARG A 63 -14.13 -9.24 -2.82
C ARG A 63 -12.85 -8.62 -3.34
N LEU A 64 -11.89 -9.45 -3.77
CA LEU A 64 -10.65 -8.96 -4.37
C LEU A 64 -10.93 -8.14 -5.64
N LEU A 65 -11.79 -8.62 -6.54
CA LEU A 65 -12.18 -7.85 -7.74
C LEU A 65 -12.89 -6.52 -7.40
N ASP A 66 -13.70 -6.49 -6.34
CA ASP A 66 -14.36 -5.26 -5.91
C ASP A 66 -13.38 -4.27 -5.28
N ASN A 67 -12.47 -4.75 -4.43
CA ASN A 67 -11.41 -3.92 -3.87
C ASN A 67 -10.50 -3.35 -4.97
N LEU A 68 -10.11 -4.15 -5.96
CA LEU A 68 -9.37 -3.66 -7.13
C LEU A 68 -10.16 -2.61 -7.93
N ARG A 69 -11.47 -2.80 -8.09
CA ARG A 69 -12.34 -1.80 -8.73
C ARG A 69 -12.35 -0.48 -7.94
N LEU A 70 -12.43 -0.55 -6.61
CA LEU A 70 -12.41 0.61 -5.73
C LEU A 70 -11.06 1.33 -5.77
N ILE A 71 -9.95 0.60 -5.66
CA ILE A 71 -8.60 1.18 -5.80
C ILE A 71 -8.44 1.84 -7.17
N GLY A 72 -8.89 1.19 -8.25
CA GLY A 72 -8.82 1.74 -9.61
C GLY A 72 -9.62 3.04 -9.76
N ARG A 73 -10.76 3.16 -9.07
CA ARG A 73 -11.56 4.40 -9.05
C ARG A 73 -10.87 5.51 -8.26
N GLU A 74 -10.41 5.20 -7.05
CA GLU A 74 -9.76 6.18 -6.17
C GLU A 74 -8.44 6.67 -6.73
N SER A 75 -7.61 5.79 -7.29
CA SER A 75 -6.36 6.16 -7.98
C SER A 75 -6.60 7.05 -9.19
N ARG A 76 -7.64 6.79 -9.99
CA ARG A 76 -8.03 7.67 -11.08
C ARG A 76 -8.45 9.04 -10.58
N TYR A 77 -9.33 9.09 -9.58
CA TYR A 77 -9.78 10.36 -8.99
C TYR A 77 -8.59 11.16 -8.46
N LEU A 78 -7.70 10.50 -7.72
CA LEU A 78 -6.49 11.08 -7.18
C LEU A 78 -5.57 11.63 -8.28
N HIS A 79 -5.32 10.86 -9.33
CA HIS A 79 -4.51 11.28 -10.47
C HIS A 79 -5.09 12.54 -11.15
N GLU A 80 -6.40 12.59 -11.40
CA GLU A 80 -7.03 13.77 -12.00
C GLU A 80 -7.00 14.98 -11.06
N ALA A 81 -7.25 14.79 -9.76
CA ALA A 81 -7.18 15.86 -8.76
C ALA A 81 -5.77 16.46 -8.69
N LEU A 82 -4.73 15.62 -8.67
CA LEU A 82 -3.34 16.08 -8.66
C LEU A 82 -2.97 16.80 -9.96
N LYS A 83 -3.44 16.32 -11.11
CA LYS A 83 -3.27 17.01 -12.40
C LYS A 83 -3.95 18.38 -12.42
N SER A 84 -5.07 18.54 -11.71
CA SER A 84 -5.73 19.85 -11.54
C SER A 84 -5.07 20.75 -10.49
N GLY A 85 -3.98 20.29 -9.84
CA GLY A 85 -3.24 21.07 -8.85
C GLY A 85 -3.77 20.94 -7.42
N ALA A 86 -4.59 19.92 -7.12
CA ALA A 86 -5.04 19.67 -5.75
C ALA A 86 -3.83 19.43 -4.84
N SER A 87 -3.88 20.02 -3.66
CA SER A 87 -2.84 19.96 -2.65
C SER A 87 -2.76 18.59 -1.96
N ARG A 88 -1.69 18.38 -1.18
CA ARG A 88 -1.53 17.21 -0.33
C ARG A 88 -2.73 17.00 0.60
N GLU A 89 -3.25 18.07 1.20
CA GLU A 89 -4.34 17.98 2.18
C GLU A 89 -5.67 17.58 1.52
N GLU A 90 -5.96 18.12 0.34
CA GLU A 90 -7.18 17.80 -0.43
C GLU A 90 -7.18 16.36 -0.92
N THR A 91 -6.00 15.81 -1.21
CA THR A 91 -5.84 14.46 -1.75
C THR A 91 -5.67 13.37 -0.68
N LEU A 92 -5.34 13.76 0.56
CA LEU A 92 -5.11 12.85 1.69
C LEU A 92 -6.24 11.84 1.96
N PRO A 93 -7.53 12.20 1.86
CA PRO A 93 -8.62 11.23 2.03
C PRO A 93 -8.58 10.09 1.00
N SER A 94 -8.27 10.40 -0.26
CA SER A 94 -8.14 9.40 -1.33
C SER A 94 -6.93 8.51 -1.11
N TYR A 95 -5.78 9.07 -0.71
CA TYR A 95 -4.61 8.28 -0.30
C TYR A 95 -4.93 7.29 0.81
N THR A 96 -5.55 7.78 1.89
CA THR A 96 -5.88 6.96 3.06
C THR A 96 -6.80 5.81 2.68
N ARG A 97 -7.78 6.08 1.81
CA ARG A 97 -8.69 5.05 1.30
C ARG A 97 -7.97 4.01 0.45
N ILE A 98 -7.08 4.43 -0.46
CA ILE A 98 -6.24 3.53 -1.25
C ILE A 98 -5.38 2.65 -0.33
N ALA A 99 -4.74 3.23 0.69
CA ALA A 99 -3.89 2.51 1.64
C ALA A 99 -4.68 1.46 2.44
N ARG A 100 -5.93 1.77 2.84
CA ARG A 100 -6.82 0.80 3.49
C ARG A 100 -7.22 -0.33 2.54
N LEU A 101 -7.72 0.01 1.35
CA LEU A 101 -8.12 -0.98 0.35
C LEU A 101 -6.96 -1.88 -0.06
N ARG A 102 -5.72 -1.37 -0.11
CA ARG A 102 -4.51 -2.16 -0.34
C ARG A 102 -4.36 -3.26 0.72
N ARG A 103 -4.55 -2.94 2.00
CA ARG A 103 -4.46 -3.92 3.10
C ARG A 103 -5.53 -4.99 2.96
N ASP A 104 -6.77 -4.58 2.69
CA ASP A 104 -7.89 -5.52 2.48
C ASP A 104 -7.64 -6.45 1.28
N CYS A 105 -7.13 -5.88 0.18
CA CYS A 105 -6.65 -6.63 -0.97
C CYS A 105 -5.58 -7.66 -0.57
N ALA A 106 -4.55 -7.26 0.18
CA ALA A 106 -3.46 -8.16 0.58
C ALA A 106 -3.97 -9.35 1.43
N GLU A 107 -4.93 -9.11 2.32
CA GLU A 107 -5.56 -10.18 3.10
C GLU A 107 -6.34 -11.17 2.22
N GLU A 108 -7.15 -10.67 1.28
CA GLU A 108 -7.90 -11.57 0.38
C GLU A 108 -6.99 -12.34 -0.58
N MET A 109 -5.85 -11.76 -0.96
CA MET A 109 -4.84 -12.44 -1.79
C MET A 109 -4.15 -13.60 -1.06
N ARG A 110 -3.79 -13.42 0.21
CA ARG A 110 -3.22 -14.52 1.04
C ARG A 110 -4.16 -15.72 1.10
N ARG A 111 -5.46 -15.49 1.00
CA ARG A 111 -6.49 -16.54 1.01
C ARG A 111 -6.70 -17.22 -0.35
N GLN A 112 -6.26 -16.61 -1.46
CA GLN A 112 -6.54 -17.06 -2.82
C GLN A 112 -5.49 -17.99 -3.43
N PHE A 113 -4.29 -18.13 -2.84
CA PHE A 113 -3.15 -18.88 -3.42
C PHE A 113 -2.98 -18.58 -4.92
N LEU A 114 -2.77 -17.29 -5.23
CA LEU A 114 -2.61 -16.82 -6.61
C LEU A 114 -1.31 -17.35 -7.23
N GLY A 115 -1.30 -17.51 -8.56
CA GLY A 115 -0.08 -17.83 -9.32
C GLY A 115 0.95 -16.68 -9.29
N THR A 116 2.21 -17.01 -9.58
CA THR A 116 3.37 -16.10 -9.44
C THR A 116 3.24 -14.79 -10.23
N VAL A 117 2.69 -14.83 -11.45
CA VAL A 117 2.52 -13.63 -12.30
C VAL A 117 1.56 -12.61 -11.67
N ALA A 118 0.47 -13.08 -11.06
CA ALA A 118 -0.46 -12.20 -10.36
C ALA A 118 0.21 -11.56 -9.14
N LEU A 119 1.01 -12.34 -8.39
CA LEU A 119 1.76 -11.85 -7.23
C LEU A 119 2.74 -10.73 -7.60
N GLU A 120 3.49 -10.85 -8.70
CA GLU A 120 4.42 -9.80 -9.14
C GLU A 120 3.71 -8.47 -9.46
N ARG A 121 2.54 -8.52 -10.10
CA ARG A 121 1.75 -7.34 -10.45
C ARG A 121 1.14 -6.68 -9.22
N ILE A 122 0.73 -7.50 -8.26
CA ILE A 122 0.28 -7.08 -6.95
C ILE A 122 1.41 -6.36 -6.21
N ASP A 123 2.60 -6.96 -6.17
CA ASP A 123 3.76 -6.39 -5.48
C ASP A 123 4.15 -5.03 -6.10
N ARG A 124 4.05 -4.91 -7.42
CA ARG A 124 4.23 -3.61 -8.10
C ARG A 124 3.22 -2.57 -7.63
N ALA A 125 1.92 -2.90 -7.63
CA ALA A 125 0.89 -1.97 -7.16
C ALA A 125 1.09 -1.60 -5.67
N GLN A 126 1.48 -2.56 -4.83
CA GLN A 126 1.79 -2.31 -3.42
C GLN A 126 3.02 -1.43 -3.23
N SER A 127 4.05 -1.62 -4.05
CA SER A 127 5.26 -0.80 -4.06
C SER A 127 4.95 0.64 -4.46
N THR A 128 4.11 0.86 -5.48
CA THR A 128 3.68 2.21 -5.89
C THR A 128 2.96 2.94 -4.75
N VAL A 129 2.03 2.26 -4.05
CA VAL A 129 1.36 2.84 -2.87
C VAL A 129 2.36 3.13 -1.75
N LYS A 130 3.34 2.24 -1.50
CA LYS A 130 4.37 2.49 -0.48
C LYS A 130 5.22 3.72 -0.84
N GLN A 131 5.57 3.90 -2.12
CA GLN A 131 6.27 5.10 -2.56
C GLN A 131 5.44 6.37 -2.34
N MET A 132 4.12 6.30 -2.52
CA MET A 132 3.21 7.41 -2.21
C MET A 132 3.15 7.73 -0.72
N ASP A 133 3.20 6.71 0.15
CA ASP A 133 3.15 6.88 1.61
C ASP A 133 4.28 7.82 2.12
N ALA A 134 5.47 7.77 1.49
CA ALA A 134 6.61 8.62 1.81
C ALA A 134 6.38 10.13 1.57
N TYR A 135 5.58 10.49 0.57
CA TYR A 135 5.23 11.90 0.26
C TYR A 135 4.03 12.41 1.05
N CYS A 136 3.15 11.49 1.48
CA CYS A 136 1.91 11.82 2.19
C CYS A 136 2.07 11.87 3.71
N GLY A 137 3.19 11.39 4.26
CA GLY A 137 3.48 11.41 5.70
C GLY A 137 2.55 10.50 6.53
N LEU A 138 1.95 9.48 5.90
CA LEU A 138 0.96 8.60 6.53
C LEU A 138 1.57 7.61 7.53
N GLU A 139 2.87 7.31 7.44
CA GLU A 139 3.54 6.41 8.39
C GLU A 139 4.09 7.14 9.62
N SER A 140 4.54 8.40 9.48
CA SER A 140 5.01 9.25 10.59
C SER A 140 3.95 9.44 11.67
N LYS A 141 2.69 9.71 11.29
CA LYS A 141 1.60 9.93 12.27
C LYS A 141 1.18 8.70 13.08
N ARG A 142 1.58 7.49 12.67
CA ARG A 142 1.15 6.26 13.36
C ARG A 142 2.03 5.94 14.58
N SER A 143 3.32 6.28 14.51
CA SER A 143 4.26 6.16 15.65
C SER A 143 3.84 7.04 16.84
N ASP A 144 3.30 8.23 16.56
CA ASP A 144 2.92 9.19 17.61
C ASP A 144 1.67 8.79 18.39
N HIS A 145 0.81 7.95 17.81
CA HIS A 145 -0.43 7.51 18.46
C HIS A 145 -0.28 6.20 19.24
N GLU A 146 0.74 5.39 18.94
CA GLU A 146 1.03 4.14 19.66
C GLU A 146 1.86 4.40 20.93
N SER A 147 2.59 5.52 21.02
CA SER A 147 3.31 5.92 22.25
C SER A 147 2.42 6.47 23.37
N VAL A 148 1.10 6.57 23.15
CA VAL A 148 0.13 7.07 24.15
C VAL A 148 -0.56 5.92 24.90
N LEU A 149 -0.43 4.68 24.43
CA LEU A 149 -1.01 3.49 25.08
C LEU A 149 -0.04 2.74 26.00
N ASP A 150 1.19 3.26 26.17
CA ASP A 150 2.23 2.67 27.01
C ASP A 150 2.65 3.62 28.15
N ARG A 151 1.66 4.21 28.84
CA ARG A 151 1.84 4.96 30.09
C ARG A 151 0.87 4.51 31.16
#